data_AF-A0A7S1GG66-F1
#
_entry.id   AF-A0A7S1GG66-F1
#
_cell.length_a   1.000
_cell.length_b   1.000
_cell.length_c   1.000
_cell.angle_alpha   90.00
_cell.angle_beta   90.00
_cell.angle_gamma   90.00
#
_symmetry.space_group_name_H-M   'P 1'
#
loop_
_entity.id
_entity.type
_entity.pdbx_description
1 polymer ?
#
loop_
_entity_poly.entity_id
_entity_poly.type
_entity_poly.pdbx_seq_one_letter_code
_entity_poly.pdbx_strand_id
1 'polypeptide(L)'
;TSDNASWRNAIRATWAANSTVFFVIAGSWNDIKEEYHEYKDIIWIDMQESFRLITYKTSMFFQVVNMMASELNLSYSHALKTDDDSYVALGRLKQLVKRDDPKHLDY
;
A
#
# COMPACT_ATOMS: atom_id res chain seq x y z
N THR A 1 15.82 -0.03 -13.71
CA THR A 1 15.58 0.78 -12.50
C THR A 1 14.80 2.08 -12.76
N SER A 2 14.49 2.47 -14.01
CA SER A 2 13.68 3.66 -14.31
C SER A 2 12.16 3.47 -14.20
N ASP A 3 11.64 2.29 -14.52
CA ASP A 3 10.20 2.15 -14.82
C ASP A 3 9.34 2.07 -13.57
N ASN A 4 9.77 1.28 -12.57
CA ASN A 4 8.97 1.09 -11.34
C ASN A 4 8.88 2.37 -10.49
N ALA A 5 9.91 3.22 -10.49
CA ALA A 5 9.85 4.54 -9.83
C ALA A 5 8.83 5.46 -10.53
N SER A 6 8.79 5.41 -11.87
CA SER A 6 7.79 6.15 -12.66
C SER A 6 6.36 5.70 -12.35
N TRP A 7 6.12 4.41 -12.11
CA TRP A 7 4.79 3.88 -11.78
C TRP A 7 4.32 4.35 -10.40
N ARG A 8 5.19 4.30 -9.39
CA ARG A 8 4.86 4.83 -8.06
C ARG A 8 4.56 6.32 -8.09
N ASN A 9 5.33 7.09 -8.84
CA ASN A 9 5.06 8.52 -9.04
C ASN A 9 3.73 8.76 -9.74
N ALA A 10 3.37 7.95 -10.74
CA ALA A 10 2.06 8.01 -11.36
C ALA A 10 0.93 7.70 -10.35
N ILE A 11 1.09 6.68 -9.49
CA ILE A 11 0.13 6.36 -8.44
C ILE A 11 -0.06 7.54 -7.48
N ARG A 12 1.05 8.10 -6.96
CA ARG A 12 1.06 9.29 -6.08
C ARG A 12 0.36 10.48 -6.72
N ALA A 13 0.62 10.73 -8.00
CA ALA A 13 0.05 11.87 -8.72
C ALA A 13 -1.40 11.66 -9.16
N THR A 14 -1.94 10.43 -9.09
CA THR A 14 -3.26 10.10 -9.62
C THR A 14 -4.19 9.56 -8.54
N TRP A 15 -4.48 8.25 -8.56
CA TRP A 15 -5.55 7.68 -7.76
C TRP A 15 -5.24 7.67 -6.27
N ALA A 16 -3.96 7.75 -5.87
CA ALA A 16 -3.56 7.85 -4.47
C ALA A 16 -3.35 9.29 -3.98
N ALA A 17 -3.47 10.31 -4.83
CA ALA A 17 -3.08 11.70 -4.50
C ALA A 17 -3.72 12.27 -3.21
N ASN A 18 -4.93 11.79 -2.86
CA ASN A 18 -5.66 12.20 -1.66
C ASN A 18 -5.93 11.02 -0.73
N SER A 19 -5.02 10.05 -0.64
CA SER A 19 -5.16 8.89 0.23
C SER A 19 -3.80 8.43 0.76
N THR A 20 -3.78 7.95 2.00
CA THR A 20 -2.58 7.35 2.58
C THR A 20 -2.33 6.00 1.92
N VAL A 21 -1.18 5.87 1.26
CA VAL A 21 -0.70 4.62 0.67
C VAL A 21 0.74 4.39 1.10
N PHE A 22 1.19 3.13 1.02
CA PHE A 22 2.59 2.78 1.15
C PHE A 22 2.95 1.71 0.12
N PHE A 23 4.22 1.67 -0.28
CA PHE A 23 4.76 0.74 -1.26
C PHE A 23 5.64 -0.29 -0.56
N VAL A 24 5.45 -1.58 -0.87
CA VAL A 24 6.28 -2.67 -0.35
C VAL A 24 7.25 -3.10 -1.43
N ILE A 25 8.54 -2.80 -1.23
CA ILE A 25 9.58 -2.94 -2.27
C ILE A 25 10.70 -3.83 -1.75
N ALA A 26 11.17 -4.75 -2.59
CA ALA A 26 12.42 -5.48 -2.34
C ALA A 26 13.45 -5.08 -3.41
N GLY A 27 14.72 -5.35 -3.14
CA GLY A 27 15.83 -5.05 -4.05
C GLY A 27 16.91 -4.19 -3.41
N SER A 28 17.78 -3.63 -4.26
CA SER A 28 18.94 -2.83 -3.84
C SER A 28 18.52 -1.57 -3.07
N TRP A 29 19.09 -1.38 -1.88
CA TRP A 29 18.91 -0.15 -1.11
C TRP A 29 19.35 1.10 -1.89
N ASN A 30 20.45 1.01 -2.65
CA ASN A 30 20.97 2.14 -3.40
C ASN A 30 20.00 2.65 -4.46
N ASP A 31 19.12 1.78 -4.96
CA ASP A 31 18.17 2.11 -6.00
C ASP A 31 16.93 2.83 -5.44
N ILE A 32 16.69 2.72 -4.12
CA ILE A 32 15.45 3.19 -3.48
C ILE A 32 15.68 4.23 -2.38
N LYS A 33 16.91 4.38 -1.87
CA LYS A 33 17.22 5.24 -0.70
C LYS A 33 16.74 6.69 -0.86
N GLU A 34 16.91 7.28 -2.05
CA GLU A 34 16.55 8.67 -2.30
C GLU A 34 15.03 8.84 -2.25
N GLU A 35 14.29 8.01 -2.98
CA GLU A 35 12.83 7.99 -2.97
C GLU A 35 12.27 7.68 -1.58
N TYR A 36 12.87 6.72 -0.87
CA TYR A 36 12.51 6.39 0.51
C TYR A 36 12.62 7.62 1.41
N HIS A 37 13.71 8.38 1.30
CA HIS A 37 13.92 9.57 2.11
C HIS A 37 13.01 10.73 1.71
N GLU A 38 12.69 10.88 0.43
CA GLU A 38 11.84 11.94 -0.11
C GLU A 38 10.36 11.74 0.25
N TYR A 39 9.80 10.58 -0.05
CA TYR A 39 8.35 10.36 0.02
C TYR A 39 7.87 9.75 1.34
N LYS A 40 8.76 9.08 2.10
CA LYS A 40 8.44 8.42 3.40
C LYS A 40 7.30 7.40 3.33
N ASP A 41 7.00 6.86 2.16
CA ASP A 41 5.88 5.95 1.90
C ASP A 41 6.35 4.55 1.47
N ILE A 42 7.63 4.22 1.69
CA ILE A 42 8.22 2.94 1.27
C ILE A 42 8.52 2.06 2.48
N ILE A 43 8.07 0.81 2.42
CA ILE A 43 8.54 -0.29 3.26
C ILE A 43 9.52 -1.10 2.42
N TRP A 44 10.80 -0.93 2.70
CA TRP A 44 11.87 -1.64 2.00
C TRP A 44 12.20 -2.97 2.68
N ILE A 45 12.39 -4.00 1.87
CA ILE A 45 12.75 -5.35 2.28
C ILE A 45 14.16 -5.63 1.74
N ASP A 46 15.08 -5.96 2.65
CA ASP A 46 16.47 -6.32 2.31
C ASP A 46 16.55 -7.75 1.76
N MET A 47 15.95 -7.95 0.60
CA MET A 47 15.94 -9.19 -0.16
C MET A 47 15.98 -8.86 -1.65
N GLN A 48 16.59 -9.74 -2.45
CA GLN A 48 16.59 -9.57 -3.90
C GLN A 48 15.19 -9.87 -4.47
N GLU A 49 14.70 -8.98 -5.32
CA GLU A 49 13.38 -9.11 -5.97
C GLU A 49 13.25 -10.47 -6.69
N SER A 50 12.18 -11.20 -6.38
CA SER A 50 11.83 -12.45 -7.07
C SER A 50 10.34 -12.73 -6.93
N PHE A 51 9.76 -13.48 -7.87
CA PHE A 51 8.34 -13.86 -7.84
C PHE A 51 7.94 -14.56 -6.53
N ARG A 52 8.86 -15.31 -5.92
CA ARG A 52 8.62 -16.01 -4.65
C ARG A 52 8.43 -15.07 -3.45
N LEU A 53 8.82 -13.80 -3.57
CA LEU A 53 8.65 -12.80 -2.52
C LEU A 53 7.22 -12.27 -2.40
N ILE A 54 6.31 -12.58 -3.32
CA ILE A 54 4.92 -12.09 -3.25
C ILE A 54 4.27 -12.49 -1.92
N THR A 55 4.47 -13.72 -1.46
CA THR A 55 3.96 -14.19 -0.17
C THR A 55 4.56 -13.38 0.97
N TYR A 56 5.88 -13.14 0.95
CA TYR A 56 6.56 -12.36 1.97
C TYR A 56 6.08 -10.90 2.00
N LYS A 57 5.95 -10.25 0.84
CA LYS A 57 5.39 -8.90 0.70
C LYS A 57 3.95 -8.81 1.20
N THR A 58 3.16 -9.86 0.99
CA THR A 58 1.79 -9.96 1.52
C THR A 58 1.79 -10.06 3.05
N SER A 59 2.67 -10.88 3.62
CA SER A 59 2.85 -10.95 5.08
C SER A 59 3.29 -9.62 5.67
N MET A 60 4.22 -8.90 5.01
CA MET A 60 4.64 -7.56 5.44
C MET A 60 3.49 -6.56 5.41
N PHE A 61 2.65 -6.56 4.37
CA PHE A 61 1.45 -5.74 4.33
C PHE A 61 0.56 -5.99 5.56
N PHE A 62 0.28 -7.24 5.91
CA PHE A 62 -0.52 -7.56 7.10
C PHE A 62 0.16 -7.12 8.40
N GLN A 63 1.47 -7.29 8.53
CA GLN A 63 2.21 -6.85 9.72
C GLN A 63 2.15 -5.33 9.90
N VAL A 64 2.35 -4.57 8.83
CA VAL A 64 2.28 -3.10 8.85
C VAL A 64 0.86 -2.63 9.20
N VAL A 65 -0.16 -3.23 8.58
CA VAL A 65 -1.56 -2.95 8.88
C VAL A 65 -1.85 -3.24 10.37
N ASN A 66 -1.45 -4.40 10.88
CA ASN A 66 -1.62 -4.75 12.29
C ASN A 66 -0.91 -3.77 13.23
N MET A 67 0.35 -3.42 12.96
CA MET A 67 1.12 -2.42 13.74
C MET A 67 0.40 -1.07 13.77
N MET A 68 -0.12 -0.60 12.63
CA MET A 68 -0.89 0.64 12.56
C MET A 68 -2.13 0.59 13.48
N ALA A 69 -2.84 -0.53 13.54
CA ALA A 69 -3.97 -0.69 14.45
C ALA A 69 -3.56 -0.81 15.92
N SER A 70 -2.61 -1.69 16.23
CA SER A 70 -2.32 -2.08 17.62
C SER A 70 -1.36 -1.13 18.34
N GLU A 71 -0.39 -0.55 17.64
CA GLU A 71 0.66 0.27 18.24
C GLU A 71 0.41 1.77 18.03
N LEU A 72 -0.14 2.15 16.88
CA LEU A 72 -0.43 3.55 16.56
C LEU A 72 -1.89 3.95 16.83
N ASN A 73 -2.72 3.01 17.30
CA ASN A 73 -4.13 3.21 17.62
C ASN A 73 -4.94 3.81 16.44
N LEU A 74 -4.56 3.46 15.20
CA LEU A 74 -5.29 3.87 14.01
C LEU A 74 -6.51 2.97 13.80
N SER A 75 -7.67 3.57 13.62
CA SER A 75 -8.90 2.83 13.30
C SER A 75 -9.14 2.80 11.80
N TYR A 76 -9.22 1.60 11.23
CA TYR A 76 -9.67 1.37 9.86
C TYR A 76 -10.56 0.13 9.84
N SER A 77 -11.59 0.14 9.00
CA SER A 77 -12.45 -1.03 8.79
C SER A 77 -11.94 -1.93 7.67
N HIS A 78 -11.12 -1.39 6.77
CA HIS A 78 -10.68 -2.06 5.55
C HIS A 78 -9.27 -1.63 5.18
N ALA A 79 -8.53 -2.55 4.56
CA ALA A 79 -7.22 -2.30 3.97
C ALA A 79 -7.21 -2.87 2.54
N LEU A 80 -6.56 -2.17 1.61
CA LEU A 80 -6.44 -2.58 0.21
C LEU A 80 -4.98 -2.88 -0.11
N LYS A 81 -4.74 -4.05 -0.70
CA LYS A 81 -3.48 -4.39 -1.37
C LYS A 81 -3.76 -4.52 -2.87
N THR A 82 -2.92 -3.92 -3.70
CA THR A 82 -3.01 -3.99 -5.16
C THR A 82 -1.59 -3.93 -5.75
N ASP A 83 -1.46 -4.28 -7.02
CA ASP A 83 -0.20 -4.21 -7.76
C ASP A 83 0.03 -2.80 -8.31
N ASP A 84 1.28 -2.47 -8.68
CA ASP A 84 1.67 -1.11 -9.11
C ASP A 84 1.31 -0.79 -10.58
N ASP A 85 0.80 -1.78 -11.31
CA ASP A 85 0.24 -1.66 -12.65
C ASP A 85 -1.30 -1.50 -12.66
N SER A 86 -1.91 -1.30 -11.49
CA SER A 86 -3.36 -1.20 -11.33
C SER A 86 -3.84 0.25 -11.11
N TYR A 87 -5.02 0.55 -11.65
CA TYR A 87 -5.78 1.76 -11.32
C TYR A 87 -6.89 1.45 -10.32
N VAL A 88 -7.00 2.25 -9.26
CA VAL A 88 -8.05 2.08 -8.23
C VAL A 88 -8.97 3.29 -8.19
N ALA A 89 -10.25 3.10 -8.53
CA ALA A 89 -11.28 4.12 -8.33
C ALA A 89 -11.68 4.24 -6.84
N LEU A 90 -10.79 4.81 -6.00
CA LEU A 90 -10.94 4.82 -4.53
C LEU A 90 -12.28 5.38 -4.04
N GLY A 91 -12.82 6.41 -4.70
CA GLY A 91 -14.15 6.96 -4.35
C GLY A 91 -15.27 5.94 -4.49
N ARG A 92 -15.27 5.18 -5.59
CA ARG A 92 -16.25 4.12 -5.84
C ARG A 92 -16.03 2.92 -4.91
N LEU A 93 -14.77 2.53 -4.68
CA LEU A 93 -14.43 1.45 -3.76
C LEU A 93 -14.93 1.74 -2.34
N LYS A 94 -14.68 2.95 -1.82
CA LYS A 94 -15.16 3.38 -0.50
C LYS A 94 -16.69 3.32 -0.39
N GLN A 95 -17.42 3.64 -1.46
CA GLN A 95 -18.89 3.54 -1.47
C GLN A 95 -19.37 2.08 -1.41
N LEU A 96 -18.74 1.18 -2.17
CA LEU A 96 -19.11 -0.24 -2.19
C LEU A 96 -18.87 -0.89 -0.83
N VAL A 97 -17.67 -0.68 -0.28
CA VAL A 97 -17.24 -1.28 0.98
C VAL A 97 -18.08 -0.79 2.17
N LYS A 98 -18.57 0.45 2.15
CA LYS A 98 -19.49 0.96 3.19
C LYS A 98 -20.89 0.36 3.12
N ARG A 99 -21.36 -0.05 1.93
CA ARG A 99 -22.69 -0.67 1.77
C ARG A 99 -22.75 -2.06 2.38
N ASP A 100 -21.61 -2.75 2.42
CA ASP A 100 -21.50 -4.11 2.94
C ASP A 100 -21.10 -4.15 4.43
N ASP A 101 -21.00 -3.01 5.13
CA ASP A 101 -20.73 -2.98 6.57
C ASP A 101 -21.99 -3.42 7.34
N PRO A 102 -21.96 -4.57 8.06
CA PRO A 102 -23.14 -5.15 8.72
C PRO A 102 -23.74 -4.26 9.83
N LYS A 103 -23.07 -3.16 10.22
CA LYS A 103 -23.63 -2.15 11.12
C LYS A 103 -24.71 -1.26 10.50
N HIS A 104 -25.00 -1.42 9.21
CA HIS A 104 -26.11 -0.74 8.52
C HIS A 104 -27.37 -1.61 8.35
N LEU A 105 -27.41 -2.79 8.98
CA LEU A 105 -28.65 -3.52 9.20
C LEU A 105 -29.24 -3.03 10.53
N ASP A 106 -30.07 -1.98 10.44
CA ASP A 106 -30.93 -1.55 11.54
C ASP A 106 -31.83 -2.74 11.94
N TYR A 107 -31.62 -3.26 13.16
CA TYR A 107 -32.60 -4.06 13.91
C TYR A 107 -33.21 -3.18 15.01
#